data_AF-A0A1A8LDC6-F1
#
_entry.id   AF-A0A1A8LDC6-F1
#
_cell.length_a   1.000
_cell.length_b   1.000
_cell.length_c   1.000
_cell.angle_alpha   90.00
_cell.angle_beta   90.00
_cell.angle_gamma   90.00
#
_symmetry.space_group_name_H-M   'P 1'
#
loop_
_entity.id
_entity.type
_entity.pdbx_description
1 polymer ?
#
loop_
_entity_poly.entity_id
_entity_poly.type
_entity_poly.pdbx_seq_one_letter_code
_entity_poly.pdbx_strand_id
1 'polypeptide(L)'
;FGNPQGEHWLGNAALHALTSAGQHQLRIELEDWYQQKRQATYNNFKVASEAQRYRLTAHEYTGDAGNALSYSRQYNHDGRSFSTT
;
A
#
# COMPACT_ATOMS: atom_id res chain seq x y z
N PHE A 1 0.02 15.24 3.17
CA PHE A 1 0.00 16.35 2.19
C PHE A 1 -1.31 16.30 1.43
N GLY A 2 -1.76 17.41 0.84
CA GLY A 2 -3.05 17.48 0.13
C GLY A 2 -4.25 17.75 1.05
N ASN A 3 -5.46 17.51 0.54
CA ASN A 3 -6.73 17.78 1.23
C ASN A 3 -7.51 16.48 1.50
N PRO A 4 -7.89 16.15 2.74
CA PRO A 4 -8.69 14.96 3.06
C PRO A 4 -10.03 14.85 2.31
N GLN A 5 -10.59 15.98 1.85
CA GLN A 5 -11.81 15.99 1.02
C GLN A 5 -11.54 15.74 -0.47
N GLY A 6 -10.29 15.51 -0.86
CA GLY A 6 -9.87 15.22 -2.24
C GLY A 6 -8.55 14.45 -2.27
N GLU A 7 -7.67 14.82 -3.19
CA GLU A 7 -6.35 14.19 -3.32
C GLU A 7 -5.46 14.51 -2.12
N HIS A 8 -5.03 13.45 -1.43
CA HIS A 8 -4.12 13.57 -0.31
C HIS A 8 -3.35 12.29 -0.05
N TRP A 9 -2.27 12.46 0.71
CA TRP A 9 -1.54 11.37 1.33
C TRP A 9 -1.51 11.59 2.84
N LEU A 10 -1.93 10.57 3.56
CA LEU A 10 -2.00 10.59 5.03
C LEU A 10 -0.61 10.80 5.66
N GLY A 11 0.44 10.28 5.04
CA GLY A 11 1.82 10.37 5.55
C GLY A 11 2.32 9.07 6.14
N ASN A 12 3.62 8.79 5.96
CA ASN A 12 4.21 7.51 6.34
C ASN A 12 4.24 7.30 7.86
N ALA A 13 4.46 8.37 8.64
CA ALA A 13 4.43 8.30 10.09
C ALA A 13 3.04 7.90 10.63
N ALA A 14 1.98 8.45 10.04
CA ALA A 14 0.60 8.09 10.40
C ALA A 14 0.27 6.66 9.95
N LEU A 15 0.67 6.24 8.75
CA LEU A 15 0.50 4.87 8.30
C LEU A 15 1.26 3.86 9.18
N HIS A 16 2.48 4.20 9.59
CA HIS A 16 3.23 3.40 10.54
C HIS A 16 2.49 3.29 11.87
N ALA A 17 2.05 4.42 12.43
CA ALA A 17 1.31 4.43 13.69
C ALA A 17 0.06 3.54 13.64
N LEU A 18 -0.74 3.63 12.56
CA LEU A 18 -1.93 2.81 12.35
C LEU A 18 -1.60 1.32 12.21
N THR A 19 -0.59 0.98 11.42
CA THR A 19 -0.30 -0.42 11.04
C THR A 19 0.69 -1.14 11.96
N SER A 20 1.28 -0.43 12.93
CA SER A 20 2.31 -0.95 13.84
C SER A 20 1.79 -2.03 14.80
N ALA A 21 0.54 -1.92 15.23
CA ALA A 21 -0.10 -2.86 16.14
C ALA A 21 -1.06 -3.79 15.40
N GLY A 22 -1.07 -5.08 15.75
CA GLY A 22 -2.04 -6.03 15.19
C GLY A 22 -1.87 -6.35 13.70
N GLN A 23 -2.94 -6.90 13.12
CA GLN A 23 -3.05 -7.20 11.69
C GLN A 23 -3.94 -6.14 11.03
N HIS A 24 -3.47 -5.63 9.89
CA HIS A 24 -4.15 -4.61 9.12
C HIS A 24 -4.27 -5.05 7.67
N GLN A 25 -5.42 -4.76 7.08
CA GLN A 25 -5.69 -5.01 5.67
C GLN A 25 -5.54 -3.72 4.87
N LEU A 26 -4.88 -3.80 3.72
CA LEU A 26 -4.88 -2.75 2.71
C LEU A 26 -5.85 -3.15 1.59
N ARG A 27 -6.82 -2.28 1.28
CA ARG A 27 -7.67 -2.39 0.09
C ARG A 27 -7.37 -1.22 -0.83
N ILE A 28 -7.09 -1.52 -2.09
CA ILE A 28 -6.85 -0.56 -3.16
C ILE A 28 -8.00 -0.69 -4.15
N GLU A 29 -8.65 0.43 -4.45
CA GLU A 29 -9.71 0.52 -5.45
C GLU A 29 -9.19 1.30 -6.66
N LEU A 30 -9.43 0.76 -7.85
CA LEU A 30 -8.97 1.32 -9.11
C LEU A 30 -10.18 1.47 -10.03
N GLU A 31 -10.23 2.58 -10.76
CA GLU A 31 -11.20 2.84 -11.82
C GLU A 31 -10.45 3.31 -13.06
N ASP A 32 -10.74 2.73 -14.23
CA ASP A 32 -10.18 3.18 -15.50
C ASP A 32 -11.06 4.23 -16.19
N TRP A 33 -10.57 4.81 -17.29
CA TRP A 33 -11.31 5.82 -18.06
C TRP A 33 -12.62 5.31 -18.68
N TYR A 34 -12.83 3.99 -18.72
CA TYR A 34 -14.05 3.32 -19.19
C TYR A 34 -14.94 2.86 -18.03
N GLN A 35 -14.75 3.45 -16.84
CA GLN A 35 -15.51 3.17 -15.62
C GLN A 35 -15.40 1.72 -15.14
N GLN A 36 -14.38 0.97 -15.57
CA GLN A 36 -14.14 -0.38 -15.08
C GLN A 36 -13.48 -0.31 -13.71
N LYS A 37 -14.15 -0.88 -12.71
CA LYS A 37 -13.68 -0.94 -11.34
C LYS A 37 -12.99 -2.27 -11.05
N ARG A 38 -11.85 -2.21 -10.39
CA ARG A 38 -11.12 -3.38 -9.88
C ARG A 38 -10.62 -3.12 -8.46
N GLN A 39 -10.35 -4.19 -7.74
CA GLN A 39 -9.82 -4.13 -6.38
C GLN A 39 -8.61 -5.05 -6.19
N ALA A 40 -7.72 -4.62 -5.31
CA ALA A 40 -6.63 -5.41 -4.75
C ALA A 40 -6.69 -5.32 -3.22
N THR A 41 -6.64 -6.47 -2.55
CA THR A 41 -6.68 -6.55 -1.09
C THR A 41 -5.47 -7.34 -0.59
N TYR A 42 -4.76 -6.81 0.40
CA TYR A 42 -3.63 -7.43 1.07
C TYR A 42 -3.97 -7.58 2.55
N ASN A 43 -4.16 -8.81 3.02
CA ASN A 43 -4.62 -9.07 4.40
C ASN A 43 -3.54 -8.84 5.47
N ASN A 44 -2.28 -8.78 5.06
CA ASN A 44 -1.17 -8.45 5.93
C ASN A 44 -0.39 -7.26 5.35
N PHE A 45 -0.79 -6.07 5.78
CA PHE A 45 -0.20 -4.79 5.39
C PHE A 45 0.43 -4.09 6.58
N LYS A 46 1.70 -3.69 6.43
CA LYS A 46 2.42 -2.88 7.42
C LYS A 46 3.35 -1.87 6.76
N VAL A 47 3.51 -0.74 7.42
CA VAL A 47 4.55 0.24 7.13
C VAL A 47 5.50 0.27 8.32
N ALA A 48 6.79 0.02 8.05
CA ALA A 48 7.81 0.02 9.09
C ALA A 48 8.09 1.44 9.64
N SER A 49 8.89 1.54 10.70
CA SER A 49 9.24 2.83 11.28
C SER A 49 10.14 3.66 10.35
N GLU A 50 10.30 4.95 10.66
CA GLU A 50 11.22 5.83 9.95
C GLU A 50 12.66 5.32 9.94
N ALA A 51 13.13 4.75 11.06
CA ALA A 51 14.45 4.14 11.17
C ALA A 51 14.65 2.97 10.18
N GLN A 52 13.56 2.30 9.81
CA GLN A 52 13.53 1.24 8.80
C GLN A 52 13.11 1.77 7.41
N ARG A 53 13.16 3.09 7.23
CA ARG A 53 12.81 3.80 5.99
C ARG A 53 11.43 3.45 5.47
N TYR A 54 10.47 3.29 6.38
CA TYR A 54 9.07 3.00 6.04
C TYR A 54 8.91 1.80 5.11
N ARG A 55 9.73 0.76 5.30
CA ARG A 55 9.70 -0.48 4.52
C ARG A 55 8.29 -1.05 4.46
N LEU A 56 7.86 -1.41 3.25
CA LEU A 56 6.56 -1.97 2.97
C LEU A 56 6.51 -3.47 3.32
N THR A 57 5.41 -3.90 3.95
CA THR A 57 4.97 -5.29 3.97
C THR A 57 3.59 -5.37 3.33
N ALA A 58 3.44 -6.19 2.30
CA ALA A 58 2.17 -6.38 1.58
C ALA A 58 2.05 -7.84 1.12
N HIS A 59 1.35 -8.64 1.93
CA HIS A 59 1.16 -10.07 1.69
C HIS A 59 -0.31 -10.46 1.59
N GLU A 60 -0.55 -11.72 1.23
CA GLU A 60 -1.88 -12.33 1.18
C GLU A 60 -2.83 -11.57 0.24
N TYR A 61 -2.34 -11.39 -1.00
CA TYR A 61 -3.09 -10.73 -2.07
C TYR A 61 -4.36 -11.51 -2.44
N THR A 62 -5.46 -10.79 -2.60
CA THR A 62 -6.71 -11.22 -3.23
C THR A 62 -7.27 -10.08 -4.08
N GLY A 63 -8.12 -10.39 -5.06
CA GLY A 63 -8.77 -9.38 -5.91
C GLY A 63 -8.55 -9.59 -7.41
N ASP A 64 -9.13 -8.71 -8.21
CA ASP A 64 -9.23 -8.79 -9.67
C ASP A 64 -8.41 -7.72 -10.40
N ALA A 65 -7.75 -6.82 -9.67
CA ALA A 65 -6.83 -5.81 -10.20
C ALA A 65 -5.48 -6.36 -10.69
N GLY A 66 -5.12 -7.57 -10.25
CA GLY A 66 -3.78 -8.13 -10.42
C GLY A 66 -2.83 -7.69 -9.29
N ASN A 67 -1.87 -8.55 -8.94
CA ASN A 67 -0.95 -8.28 -7.84
C ASN A 67 0.24 -7.41 -8.28
N ALA A 68 0.00 -6.11 -8.45
CA ALA A 68 1.03 -5.17 -8.90
C ALA A 68 2.17 -4.95 -7.87
N LEU A 69 1.89 -5.09 -6.56
CA LEU A 69 2.92 -4.94 -5.53
C LEU A 69 3.91 -6.10 -5.48
N SER A 70 3.56 -7.27 -6.04
CA SER A 70 4.43 -8.44 -6.09
C SER A 70 4.21 -9.22 -7.39
N TYR A 71 4.36 -8.53 -8.52
CA TYR A 71 4.09 -9.10 -9.84
C TYR A 71 5.17 -10.10 -10.28
N SER A 72 6.44 -9.84 -9.95
CA SER A 72 7.55 -10.75 -10.26
C SER A 72 8.71 -10.55 -9.28
N ARG A 73 9.73 -11.41 -9.34
CA ARG A 73 10.96 -11.24 -8.53
C ARG A 73 11.64 -9.88 -8.75
N GLN A 74 11.58 -9.35 -9.97
CA GLN A 74 12.17 -8.06 -10.32
C GLN A 74 11.27 -6.88 -9.93
N TYR A 75 9.96 -7.06 -10.07
CA TYR A 75 8.92 -6.07 -9.75
C TYR A 75 8.15 -6.49 -8.50
N ASN A 76 8.87 -6.53 -7.38
CA ASN A 76 8.33 -6.77 -6.05
C ASN A 76 8.62 -5.58 -5.15
N HIS A 77 7.57 -4.93 -4.65
CA HIS A 77 7.65 -3.80 -3.73
C HIS A 77 7.62 -4.24 -2.26
N ASP A 78 7.19 -5.46 -1.97
CA ASP A 78 7.28 -6.02 -0.63
C ASP A 78 8.74 -6.05 -0.15
N GLY A 79 8.95 -5.63 1.10
CA GLY A 79 10.26 -5.51 1.70
C GLY A 79 11.11 -4.34 1.19
N ARG A 80 10.62 -3.52 0.26
CA ARG A 80 11.35 -2.32 -0.21
C ARG A 80 11.10 -1.11 0.68
N SER A 81 12.15 -0.30 0.86
CA SER A 81 12.06 0.99 1.56
C SER A 81 11.33 2.02 0.72
N PHE A 82 10.71 2.99 1.41
CA PHE A 82 10.16 4.18 0.77
C PHE A 82 11.31 5.08 0.28
N SER A 83 11.13 5.71 -0.88
CA SER A 83 12.12 6.60 -1.51
C SER A 83 11.45 7.89 -1.97
N THR A 84 12.19 8.99 -1.90
CA THR A 84 11.79 10.31 -2.41
C THR A 84 12.91 10.88 -3.28
N THR A 85 12.58 11.86 -4.12
CA THR A 85 13.53 12.65 -4.92
C THR A 85 14.37 13.58 -4.07
#